data_AF-A0A5Q3HCI3-F1
#
_entry.id   AF-A0A5Q3HCI3-F1
#
_cell.length_a   1.000
_cell.length_b   1.000
_cell.length_c   1.000
_cell.angle_alpha   90.00
_cell.angle_beta   90.00
_cell.angle_gamma   90.00
#
_symmetry.space_group_name_H-M   'P 1'
#
loop_
_entity.id
_entity.type
_entity.pdbx_description
1 polymer ?
#
loop_
_entity_poly.entity_id
_entity_poly.type
_entity_poly.pdbx_seq_one_letter_code
_entity_poly.pdbx_strand_id
1 'polypeptide(L)'
;MKRDWDLLREQLLAIEDERDFKVAVLEGVTEEPTWQAGQSEAEFAKARAEYKRQEARVFGHLEMLIDSGYIEGVTVRHGSTGVFYGLSRPRLTMAGHDLLDTMRSKPVWEKIKSIAKAKGLELTLDAVKGLAEVALKSVLGS
;
A
#
# COMPACT_ATOMS: atom_id res chain seq x y z
N MET A 1 -3.27 -8.88 -9.39
CA MET A 1 -3.21 -8.44 -7.98
C MET A 1 -4.51 -7.72 -7.64
N LYS A 2 -5.11 -7.97 -6.48
CA LYS A 2 -6.28 -7.19 -6.01
C LYS A 2 -5.77 -5.94 -5.28
N ARG A 3 -6.41 -4.79 -5.50
CA ARG A 3 -6.07 -3.54 -4.81
C ARG A 3 -6.39 -3.63 -3.33
N ASP A 4 -5.41 -3.30 -2.52
CA ASP A 4 -5.44 -3.23 -1.07
C ASP A 4 -5.32 -1.77 -0.65
N TRP A 5 -6.46 -1.17 -0.34
CA TRP A 5 -6.54 0.25 0.00
C TRP A 5 -5.94 0.58 1.37
N ASP A 6 -5.92 -0.37 2.29
CA ASP A 6 -5.30 -0.16 3.60
C ASP A 6 -3.77 -0.07 3.43
N LEU A 7 -3.18 -0.95 2.60
CA LEU A 7 -1.76 -0.87 2.26
C LEU A 7 -1.40 0.43 1.51
N LEU A 8 -2.20 0.85 0.53
CA LEU A 8 -1.97 2.12 -0.17
C LEU A 8 -1.98 3.30 0.81
N ARG A 9 -2.93 3.32 1.75
CA ARG A 9 -3.02 4.33 2.81
C ARG A 9 -1.78 4.32 3.71
N GLU A 10 -1.32 3.14 4.12
CA GLU A 10 -0.13 2.99 4.97
C GLU A 10 1.15 3.47 4.28
N GLN A 11 1.31 3.15 2.99
CA GLN A 11 2.44 3.61 2.18
C GLN A 11 2.43 5.13 1.99
N LEU A 12 1.27 5.73 1.73
CA LEU A 12 1.11 7.18 1.62
C LEU A 12 1.46 7.88 2.94
N LEU A 13 0.97 7.38 4.08
CA LEU A 13 1.32 7.89 5.41
C LEU A 13 2.82 7.77 5.69
N ALA A 14 3.43 6.63 5.34
CA ALA A 14 4.87 6.42 5.54
C ALA A 14 5.73 7.40 4.77
N ILE A 15 5.36 7.70 3.52
CA ILE A 15 6.08 8.66 2.67
C ILE A 15 5.87 10.09 3.16
N GLU A 16 4.65 10.45 3.58
CA GLU A 16 4.35 11.80 4.09
C GLU A 16 5.07 12.12 5.40
N ASP A 17 5.10 11.16 6.34
CA ASP A 17 5.76 11.31 7.64
C ASP A 17 7.30 11.21 7.55
N GLU A 18 7.86 11.15 6.33
CA GLU A 18 9.30 10.94 6.05
C GLU A 18 9.89 9.77 6.86
N ARG A 19 9.08 8.73 7.10
CA ARG A 19 9.52 7.54 7.84
C ARG A 19 10.56 6.78 7.03
N ASP A 20 11.39 5.99 7.72
CA ASP A 20 12.35 5.11 7.07
C ASP A 20 11.65 4.26 6.01
N PHE A 21 12.04 4.44 4.74
CA PHE A 21 11.35 3.84 3.60
C PHE A 21 11.35 2.32 3.67
N LYS A 22 12.47 1.71 4.11
CA LYS A 22 12.60 0.27 4.19
C LYS A 22 11.77 -0.31 5.32
N VAL A 23 11.67 0.41 6.44
CA VAL A 23 10.92 -0.06 7.61
C VAL A 23 9.41 0.20 7.46
N ALA A 24 9.02 1.37 6.96
CA ALA A 24 7.63 1.84 7.01
C ALA A 24 6.88 1.73 5.67
N VAL A 25 7.55 1.88 4.51
CA VAL A 25 6.89 1.78 3.20
C VAL A 25 6.89 0.33 2.70
N LEU A 26 7.94 -0.42 3.06
CA LEU A 26 8.07 -1.85 2.73
C LEU A 26 7.61 -2.78 3.86
N GLU A 27 6.84 -2.25 4.81
CA GLU A 27 6.29 -3.01 5.93
C GLU A 27 5.50 -4.22 5.40
N GLY A 28 5.78 -5.41 5.96
CA GLY A 28 5.12 -6.67 5.58
C GLY A 28 5.85 -7.51 4.53
N VAL A 29 7.03 -7.10 4.06
CA VAL A 29 7.96 -8.00 3.35
C VAL A 29 8.94 -8.60 4.37
N THR A 30 8.90 -9.92 4.58
CA THR A 30 9.90 -10.59 5.42
C THR A 30 11.30 -10.48 4.80
N GLU A 31 12.33 -10.73 5.59
CA GLU A 31 13.68 -10.87 5.03
C GLU A 31 13.72 -12.00 4.00
N GLU A 32 14.58 -11.84 2.99
CA GLU A 32 14.75 -12.87 1.97
C GLU A 32 15.24 -14.16 2.65
N PRO A 33 14.53 -15.29 2.48
CA PRO A 33 14.88 -16.52 3.16
C PRO A 33 16.23 -17.03 2.66
N THR A 34 17.11 -17.34 3.61
CA THR A 34 18.39 -18.01 3.35
C THR A 34 18.26 -19.51 3.59
N TRP A 35 19.15 -20.28 2.99
CA TRP A 35 19.19 -21.72 3.23
C TRP A 35 19.61 -22.01 4.67
N GLN A 36 18.81 -22.78 5.42
CA GLN A 36 19.13 -23.21 6.78
C GLN A 36 19.56 -24.68 6.79
N ALA A 37 20.62 -24.99 7.54
CA ALA A 37 21.10 -26.36 7.68
C ALA A 37 20.02 -27.24 8.34
N GLY A 38 19.65 -28.34 7.67
CA GLY A 38 18.66 -29.30 8.17
C GLY A 38 17.22 -29.04 7.71
N GLN A 39 16.94 -27.95 7.01
CA GLN A 39 15.63 -27.74 6.38
C GLN A 39 15.52 -28.52 5.06
N SER A 40 14.31 -28.92 4.70
CA SER A 40 14.02 -29.52 3.41
C SER A 40 13.95 -28.46 2.29
N GLU A 41 14.18 -28.91 1.06
CA GLU A 41 14.00 -28.06 -0.13
C GLU A 41 12.56 -27.53 -0.25
N ALA A 42 11.57 -28.35 0.12
CA ALA A 42 10.16 -27.96 0.10
C ALA A 42 9.85 -26.82 1.09
N GLU A 43 10.45 -26.86 2.29
CA GLU A 43 10.30 -25.77 3.27
C GLU A 43 10.94 -24.48 2.78
N PHE A 44 12.15 -24.57 2.21
CA PHE A 44 12.82 -23.41 1.61
C PHE A 44 12.02 -22.82 0.45
N ALA A 45 11.52 -23.67 -0.46
CA ALA A 45 10.71 -23.25 -1.59
C ALA A 45 9.41 -22.57 -1.14
N LYS A 46 8.77 -23.09 -0.08
CA LYS A 46 7.56 -22.48 0.51
C LYS A 46 7.87 -21.11 1.10
N ALA A 47 8.95 -20.98 1.88
CA ALA A 47 9.36 -19.70 2.45
C ALA A 47 9.69 -18.68 1.35
N ARG A 48 10.40 -19.09 0.29
CA ARG A 48 10.73 -18.23 -0.85
C ARG A 48 9.50 -17.80 -1.64
N ALA A 49 8.55 -18.70 -1.84
CA ALA A 49 7.28 -18.39 -2.50
C ALA A 49 6.46 -17.38 -1.68
N GLU A 50 6.43 -17.52 -0.36
CA GLU A 50 5.75 -16.58 0.53
C GLU A 50 6.41 -15.20 0.52
N TYR A 51 7.73 -15.14 0.64
CA TYR A 51 8.51 -13.91 0.48
C TYR A 51 8.19 -13.20 -0.85
N LYS A 52 8.20 -13.94 -1.97
CA LYS A 52 7.88 -13.37 -3.29
C LYS A 52 6.43 -12.88 -3.40
N ARG A 53 5.47 -13.50 -2.71
CA ARG A 53 4.09 -13.01 -2.66
C ARG A 53 3.99 -11.69 -1.89
N GLN A 54 4.70 -11.58 -0.77
CA GLN A 54 4.74 -10.36 0.03
C GLN A 54 5.44 -9.23 -0.73
N GLU A 55 6.61 -9.50 -1.32
CA GLU A 55 7.36 -8.57 -2.17
C GLU A 55 6.47 -8.05 -3.31
N ALA A 56 5.82 -8.96 -4.05
CA ALA A 56 4.93 -8.58 -5.15
C ALA A 56 3.70 -7.78 -4.69
N ARG A 57 3.15 -8.06 -3.51
CA ARG A 57 2.04 -7.27 -2.94
C ARG A 57 2.51 -5.86 -2.61
N VAL A 58 3.60 -5.70 -1.88
CA VAL A 58 4.05 -4.40 -1.37
C VAL A 58 4.57 -3.51 -2.49
N PHE A 59 5.49 -4.00 -3.32
CA PHE A 59 6.00 -3.25 -4.46
C PHE A 59 4.93 -3.00 -5.52
N GLY A 60 4.02 -3.96 -5.73
CA GLY A 60 2.94 -3.79 -6.69
C GLY A 60 1.97 -2.66 -6.34
N HIS A 61 1.68 -2.43 -5.06
CA HIS A 61 0.87 -1.28 -4.63
C HIS A 61 1.65 0.04 -4.69
N LEU A 62 2.94 0.00 -4.35
CA LEU A 62 3.82 1.15 -4.48
C LEU A 62 3.92 1.61 -5.94
N GLU A 63 4.06 0.67 -6.88
CA GLU A 63 4.03 0.94 -8.33
C GLU A 63 2.72 1.59 -8.77
N MET A 64 1.57 1.14 -8.26
CA MET A 64 0.30 1.81 -8.57
C MET A 64 0.28 3.28 -8.13
N LEU A 65 0.89 3.61 -6.99
CA LEU A 65 1.00 5.00 -6.52
C LEU A 65 1.94 5.83 -7.40
N ILE A 66 3.03 5.23 -7.88
CA ILE A 66 3.99 5.87 -8.80
C ILE A 66 3.31 6.11 -10.16
N ASP A 67 2.73 5.07 -10.75
CA ASP A 67 2.10 5.12 -12.08
C ASP A 67 0.90 6.06 -12.13
N SER A 68 0.18 6.18 -11.01
CA SER A 68 -0.94 7.12 -10.88
C SER A 68 -0.50 8.56 -10.56
N GLY A 69 0.81 8.80 -10.38
CA GLY A 69 1.36 10.11 -10.05
C GLY A 69 1.00 10.62 -8.65
N TYR A 70 0.70 9.71 -7.70
CA TYR A 70 0.45 10.08 -6.31
C TYR A 70 1.73 10.28 -5.51
N ILE A 71 2.81 9.61 -5.91
CA ILE A 71 4.13 9.73 -5.28
C ILE A 71 5.22 9.99 -6.31
N GLU A 72 6.27 10.68 -5.89
CA GLU A 72 7.46 10.99 -6.68
C GLU A 72 8.73 10.63 -5.92
N GLY A 73 9.85 10.56 -6.64
CA GLY A 73 11.17 10.35 -6.03
C GLY A 73 11.46 8.90 -5.62
N VAL A 74 10.59 7.96 -5.99
CA VAL A 74 10.73 6.52 -5.85
C VAL A 74 10.72 5.88 -7.23
N THR A 75 11.61 4.93 -7.46
CA THR A 75 11.62 4.11 -8.67
C THR A 75 11.63 2.64 -8.29
N VAL A 76 10.83 1.82 -8.96
CA VAL A 76 10.79 0.36 -8.78
C VAL A 76 11.16 -0.29 -10.11
N ARG A 77 12.02 -1.31 -10.08
CA ARG A 77 12.47 -2.05 -11.25
C ARG A 77 12.49 -3.54 -10.94
N HIS A 78 12.02 -4.33 -11.90
CA HIS A 78 12.01 -5.79 -11.80
C HIS A 78 13.21 -6.34 -12.56
N GLY A 79 14.10 -7.03 -11.85
CA GLY A 79 15.23 -7.75 -12.43
C GLY A 79 15.05 -9.26 -12.35
N SER A 80 15.96 -10.01 -12.96
CA SER A 80 15.96 -11.48 -12.94
C SER A 80 16.15 -12.08 -11.54
N THR A 81 16.77 -11.33 -10.63
CA THR A 81 17.07 -11.77 -9.25
C THR A 81 16.08 -11.25 -8.22
N GLY A 82 15.26 -10.24 -8.53
CA GLY A 82 14.34 -9.64 -7.56
C GLY A 82 13.88 -8.24 -7.94
N VAL A 83 13.21 -7.58 -7.00
CA VAL A 83 12.77 -6.19 -7.15
C VAL A 83 13.84 -5.25 -6.60
N PHE A 84 14.19 -4.24 -7.39
CA PHE A 84 15.12 -3.18 -7.01
C PHE A 84 14.36 -1.87 -6.91
N TYR A 85 14.68 -1.06 -5.91
CA TYR A 85 14.13 0.28 -5.80
C TYR A 85 15.21 1.33 -5.61
N GLY A 86 14.99 2.50 -6.19
CA GLY A 86 15.86 3.67 -6.05
C GLY A 86 15.10 4.80 -5.40
N LEU A 87 15.71 5.42 -4.39
CA LEU A 87 15.18 6.59 -3.70
C LEU A 87 16.01 7.81 -4.09
N SER A 88 15.34 8.90 -4.46
CA SER A 88 15.98 10.20 -4.65
C SER A 88 15.48 11.17 -3.58
N ARG A 89 14.20 11.54 -3.65
CA ARG A 89 13.46 12.29 -2.62
C ARG A 89 12.00 11.82 -2.60
N PRO A 90 11.70 10.69 -1.93
CA PRO A 90 10.34 10.19 -1.81
C PRO A 90 9.41 11.25 -1.25
N ARG A 91 8.33 11.56 -1.94
CA ARG A 91 7.33 12.55 -1.50
C ARG A 91 5.97 12.26 -2.12
N LEU A 92 4.92 12.78 -1.48
CA LEU A 92 3.60 12.85 -2.10
C LEU A 92 3.53 13.99 -3.12
N THR A 93 2.78 13.78 -4.19
CA THR A 93 2.31 14.88 -5.05
C THR A 93 1.10 15.56 -4.41
N MET A 94 0.64 16.69 -4.96
CA MET A 94 -0.62 17.30 -4.49
C MET A 94 -1.80 16.33 -4.57
N ALA A 95 -1.89 15.55 -5.66
CA ALA A 95 -2.93 14.53 -5.80
C ALA A 95 -2.76 13.40 -4.76
N GLY A 96 -1.52 13.08 -4.37
CA GLY A 96 -1.22 12.14 -3.30
C GLY A 96 -1.73 12.63 -1.94
N HIS A 97 -1.54 13.91 -1.62
CA HIS A 97 -2.10 14.52 -0.42
C HIS A 97 -3.63 14.51 -0.42
N ASP A 98 -4.28 14.92 -1.52
CA ASP A 98 -5.75 14.90 -1.63
C ASP A 98 -6.33 13.50 -1.40
N LEU A 99 -5.67 12.49 -1.99
CA LEU A 99 -6.04 11.10 -1.81
C LEU A 99 -5.85 10.67 -0.34
N LEU A 100 -4.69 10.97 0.24
CA LEU A 100 -4.38 10.62 1.63
C LEU A 100 -5.36 11.29 2.60
N ASP A 101 -5.69 12.57 2.43
CA ASP A 101 -6.61 13.30 3.30
C ASP A 101 -8.01 12.66 3.33
N THR A 102 -8.45 12.10 2.21
CA THR A 102 -9.71 11.35 2.12
C THR A 102 -9.72 10.12 3.03
N MET A 103 -8.58 9.44 3.16
CA MET A 103 -8.43 8.19 3.92
C MET A 103 -7.69 8.37 5.25
N ARG A 104 -7.24 9.58 5.59
CA ARG A 104 -6.39 9.88 6.76
C ARG A 104 -7.09 9.51 8.06
N SER A 105 -8.30 10.02 8.22
CA SER A 105 -9.11 9.81 9.43
C SER A 105 -9.59 8.37 9.50
N LYS A 106 -9.05 7.60 10.46
CA LYS A 106 -9.41 6.20 10.67
C LYS A 106 -10.92 5.99 10.86
N PRO A 107 -11.66 6.79 11.67
CA PRO A 107 -13.11 6.65 11.77
C PRO A 107 -13.85 6.87 10.44
N VAL A 108 -13.44 7.88 9.67
CA VAL A 108 -14.04 8.18 8.36
C VAL A 108 -13.75 7.06 7.37
N TRP A 109 -12.50 6.58 7.33
CA TRP A 109 -12.07 5.51 6.45
C TRP A 109 -12.79 4.17 6.72
N GLU A 110 -12.91 3.77 7.99
CA GLU A 110 -13.70 2.58 8.35
C GLU A 110 -15.17 2.73 7.96
N LYS A 111 -15.73 3.94 8.09
CA LYS A 111 -17.09 4.22 7.64
C LYS A 111 -17.24 4.11 6.11
N ILE A 112 -16.28 4.62 5.34
CA ILE A 112 -16.25 4.47 3.87
C ILE A 112 -16.23 2.99 3.49
N LYS A 113 -15.34 2.18 4.10
CA LYS A 113 -15.26 0.73 3.87
C LYS A 113 -16.58 0.03 4.22
N SER A 114 -17.19 0.42 5.34
CA SER A 114 -18.49 -0.11 5.78
C SER A 114 -19.61 0.20 4.78
N ILE A 115 -19.72 1.45 4.31
CA ILE A 115 -20.76 1.84 3.33
C ILE A 115 -20.53 1.14 1.99
N ALA A 116 -19.28 1.08 1.51
CA ALA A 116 -18.95 0.39 0.28
C ALA A 116 -19.35 -1.09 0.34
N LYS A 117 -18.99 -1.78 1.43
CA LYS A 117 -19.35 -3.18 1.68
C LYS A 117 -20.87 -3.37 1.77
N ALA A 118 -21.57 -2.49 2.48
CA ALA A 118 -23.03 -2.57 2.63
C ALA A 118 -23.77 -2.37 1.30
N LYS A 119 -23.23 -1.54 0.40
CA LYS A 119 -23.81 -1.26 -0.92
C LYS A 119 -23.29 -2.19 -2.04
N GLY A 120 -22.40 -3.14 -1.71
CA GLY A 120 -21.78 -4.03 -2.70
C GLY A 120 -20.91 -3.30 -3.72
N LEU A 121 -20.39 -2.12 -3.36
CA LEU A 121 -19.54 -1.32 -4.23
C LEU A 121 -18.07 -1.73 -4.07
N GLU A 122 -17.40 -1.94 -5.19
CA GLU A 122 -15.95 -2.01 -5.21
C GLU A 122 -15.36 -0.63 -4.90
N LEU A 123 -14.33 -0.58 -4.05
CA LEU A 123 -13.62 0.65 -3.75
C LEU A 123 -12.78 1.07 -4.97
N THR A 124 -13.37 1.88 -5.83
CA THR A 124 -12.66 2.66 -6.86
C THR A 124 -12.30 4.03 -6.31
N LEU A 125 -11.39 4.76 -6.99
CA LEU A 125 -11.05 6.14 -6.60
C LEU A 125 -12.28 7.04 -6.54
N ASP A 126 -13.17 6.92 -7.53
CA ASP A 126 -14.41 7.71 -7.59
C ASP A 126 -15.38 7.32 -6.48
N ALA A 127 -15.46 6.02 -6.15
CA ALA A 127 -16.27 5.55 -5.03
C ALA A 127 -15.71 6.06 -3.69
N VAL A 128 -14.39 6.05 -3.51
CA VAL A 128 -13.74 6.58 -2.30
C VAL A 128 -14.04 8.07 -2.14
N LYS A 129 -13.89 8.88 -3.19
CA LYS A 129 -14.20 10.32 -3.17
C LYS A 129 -15.68 10.58 -2.89
N GLY A 130 -16.59 9.90 -3.58
CA GLY A 130 -18.03 10.08 -3.39
C GLY A 130 -18.52 9.63 -2.01
N LEU A 131 -17.94 8.57 -1.46
CA LEU A 131 -18.27 8.07 -0.11
C LEU A 131 -17.67 8.93 1.00
N ALA A 132 -16.56 9.63 0.75
CA ALA A 132 -15.92 10.49 1.71
C ALA A 132 -16.85 11.62 2.19
N GLU A 133 -17.57 12.27 1.27
CA GLU A 133 -18.53 13.32 1.63
C GLU A 133 -19.67 12.79 2.51
N VAL A 134 -20.17 11.59 2.20
CA VAL A 134 -21.24 10.92 2.96
C VAL A 134 -20.73 10.51 4.34
N ALA A 135 -19.53 9.94 4.41
CA ALA A 135 -18.90 9.53 5.65
C ALA A 135 -18.60 10.72 6.55
N LEU A 136 -18.08 11.82 6.00
CA LEU A 136 -17.79 13.05 6.74
C LEU A 136 -19.07 13.66 7.34
N LYS A 137 -20.14 13.78 6.54
CA LYS A 137 -21.46 14.23 7.06
C LYS A 137 -21.98 13.31 8.17
N SER A 138 -21.78 12.00 8.03
CA SER A 138 -22.21 11.03 9.05
C SER A 138 -21.40 11.11 10.34
N VAL A 139 -20.14 11.54 10.29
CA VAL A 139 -19.27 11.68 11.48
C VAL A 139 -19.46 13.05 12.15
N LEU A 140 -19.70 14.10 11.37
CA LEU A 140 -19.96 15.46 11.88
C LEU A 140 -21.39 15.65 12.39
N GLY A 141 -22.35 14.86 11.87
CA GLY A 141 -23.77 14.93 12.20
C GLY A 141 -24.25 13.89 13.23
N SER A 142 -23.33 13.26 13.96
CA SER A 142 -23.60 12.30 15.04
C SER A 142 -23.16 12.83 16.39
#